data_AF-A0A5P9D6C9-F1
#
_entry.id   AF-A0A5P9D6C9-F1
#
_cell.length_a   1.000
_cell.length_b   1.000
_cell.length_c   1.000
_cell.angle_alpha   90.00
_cell.angle_beta   90.00
_cell.angle_gamma   90.00
#
_symmetry.space_group_name_H-M   'P 1'
#
loop_
_entity.id
_entity.type
_entity.pdbx_description
1 polymer ?
#
loop_
_entity_poly.entity_id
_entity_poly.type
_entity_poly.pdbx_seq_one_letter_code
_entity_poly.pdbx_strand_id
1 'polypeptide(L)' 'MWASRRGIGLQYIQPGKPQQNAYIERYNRTVRHEWLGQYIFNTIKEAQDHATRWLWTYNNERPNMAIGGVTPKMKLTAAA' A
#
# COMPACT_ATOMS: atom_id res chain seq x y z
N MET A 1 0.48 14.35 20.95
CA MET A 1 0.23 13.45 19.80
C MET A 1 1.49 13.35 18.93
N TRP A 2 1.87 12.14 18.49
CA TRP A 2 3.10 11.90 17.71
C TRP A 2 3.13 12.63 16.36
N ALA A 3 2.02 12.63 15.61
CA ALA A 3 1.92 13.24 14.28
C ALA A 3 2.17 14.76 14.30
N SER A 4 1.52 15.47 15.22
CA SER A 4 1.71 16.92 15.41
C SER A 4 3.16 17.27 15.78
N ARG A 5 3.84 16.47 16.63
CA ARG A 5 5.26 16.66 16.95
C ARG A 5 6.19 16.49 15.75
N ARG A 6 5.74 15.80 14.69
CA ARG A 6 6.46 15.59 13.43
C ARG A 6 6.03 16.58 12.34
N GLY A 7 5.14 17.54 12.63
CA GLY A 7 4.59 18.46 11.63
C GLY A 7 3.65 17.79 10.62
N ILE A 8 3.14 16.59 10.93
CA ILE A 8 2.24 15.84 10.04
C ILE A 8 0.79 16.27 10.31
N GLY A 9 0.15 16.88 9.31
CA GLY A 9 -1.27 17.18 9.33
C GLY A 9 -2.12 15.93 9.14
N LEU A 10 -3.14 15.73 9.98
CA LEU A 10 -4.09 14.63 9.83
C LEU A 10 -5.28 15.09 8.98
N GLN A 11 -5.58 14.36 7.91
CA GLN A 11 -6.74 14.57 7.07
C GLN A 11 -7.69 13.38 7.22
N TYR A 12 -8.92 13.64 7.66
CA TYR A 12 -9.95 12.62 7.82
C TYR A 12 -10.87 12.62 6.61
N ILE A 13 -11.37 11.44 6.26
CA ILE A 13 -12.45 11.32 5.28
C ILE A 13 -13.72 11.96 5.85
N GLN A 14 -14.52 12.55 4.97
CA GLN A 14 -15.79 13.15 5.32
C GLN A 14 -16.87 12.05 5.44
N PRO A 15 -17.77 12.14 6.43
CA PRO A 15 -18.92 11.24 6.52
C PRO A 15 -19.71 11.22 5.21
N GLY A 16 -20.07 10.03 4.73
CA GLY A 16 -20.81 9.85 3.48
C GLY A 16 -19.99 10.02 2.19
N LYS A 17 -18.65 10.18 2.27
CA LYS A 17 -17.77 10.30 1.08
C LYS A 17 -16.77 9.16 0.96
N PRO A 18 -17.22 7.92 0.69
CA PRO A 18 -16.32 6.75 0.60
C PRO A 18 -15.27 6.87 -0.51
N GLN A 19 -15.51 7.68 -1.55
CA GLN A 19 -14.58 7.88 -2.65
C GLN A 19 -13.26 8.50 -2.19
N GLN A 20 -13.24 9.25 -1.07
CA GLN A 20 -12.01 9.80 -0.48
C GLN A 20 -11.06 8.69 0.03
N ASN A 21 -11.59 7.49 0.27
CA ASN A 21 -10.84 6.32 0.73
C ASN A 21 -10.56 5.31 -0.39
N ALA A 22 -11.00 5.57 -1.63
CA ALA A 22 -10.98 4.59 -2.71
C ALA A 22 -9.58 4.06 -3.05
N TYR A 23 -8.54 4.90 -2.93
CA TYR A 23 -7.17 4.50 -3.22
C TYR A 23 -6.66 3.42 -2.25
N ILE A 24 -6.86 3.62 -0.94
CA ILE A 24 -6.41 2.65 0.07
C ILE A 24 -7.29 1.40 0.05
N GLU A 25 -8.58 1.52 -0.26
CA GLU A 25 -9.47 0.36 -0.44
C GLU A 25 -9.03 -0.52 -1.61
N ARG A 26 -8.68 0.10 -2.75
CA ARG A 26 -8.11 -0.62 -3.90
C ARG A 26 -6.80 -1.31 -3.53
N TYR A 27 -5.90 -0.62 -2.83
CA TYR A 27 -4.64 -1.20 -2.37
C TYR A 27 -4.87 -2.39 -1.42
N ASN A 28 -5.74 -2.25 -0.42
CA ASN A 28 -6.05 -3.29 0.54
C ASN A 28 -6.67 -4.53 -0.11
N ARG A 29 -7.48 -4.35 -1.16
CA ARG A 29 -7.99 -5.47 -1.97
C ARG A 29 -6.84 -6.22 -2.64
N THR A 30 -5.87 -5.52 -3.23
CA THR A 30 -4.69 -6.12 -3.84
C THR A 30 -3.83 -6.86 -2.81
N VAL A 31 -3.54 -6.24 -1.67
CA VAL A 31 -2.85 -6.88 -0.53
C VAL A 31 -3.53 -8.19 -0.12
N ARG A 32 -4.86 -8.18 0.01
CA ARG A 32 -5.62 -9.36 0.41
C ARG A 32 -5.51 -10.49 -0.61
N HIS A 33 -5.68 -10.19 -1.89
CA HIS A 33 -5.70 -11.24 -2.92
C HIS A 33 -4.30 -11.72 -3.30
N GLU A 34 -3.30 -10.84 -3.36
CA GLU A 34 -1.97 -11.19 -3.86
C GLU A 34 -1.01 -11.64 -2.75
N TRP A 35 -1.27 -11.30 -1.48
CA TRP A 35 -0.41 -11.68 -0.36
C TRP A 35 -1.16 -12.44 0.73
N LEU A 36 -2.08 -11.80 1.46
CA LEU A 36 -2.66 -12.41 2.67
C LEU A 36 -3.45 -13.69 2.39
N GLY A 37 -4.13 -13.75 1.24
CA GLY A 37 -4.93 -14.93 0.85
C GLY A 37 -4.12 -16.06 0.22
N GLN A 38 -2.81 -15.89 -0.01
CA GLN A 38 -1.97 -16.88 -0.69
C GLN A 38 -1.28 -17.85 0.26
N TYR A 39 -1.29 -17.57 1.57
CA TYR A 39 -0.50 -18.32 2.55
C TYR A 39 -1.29 -18.52 3.85
N ILE A 40 -1.00 -19.63 4.54
CA ILE A 40 -1.33 -19.81 5.95
C ILE A 40 -0.03 -19.59 6.72
N PHE A 41 -0.02 -18.65 7.65
CA PHE A 41 1.16 -18.31 8.45
C PHE A 41 1.09 -18.99 9.81
N ASN A 42 2.21 -19.54 10.26
CA ASN A 42 2.32 -20.17 11.58
C ASN A 42 2.87 -19.21 12.63
N THR A 43 3.54 -18.13 12.20
CA THR A 43 4.08 -17.10 13.09
C THR A 43 3.93 -15.69 12.52
N ILE A 44 3.95 -14.68 13.39
CA ILE A 44 3.97 -13.27 12.98
C ILE A 44 5.23 -12.96 12.18
N LYS A 45 6.38 -13.53 12.55
CA LYS A 45 7.65 -13.32 11.84
C LYS A 45 7.54 -13.78 10.39
N GLU A 46 6.97 -14.96 10.15
CA GLU A 46 6.74 -15.48 8.81
C GLU A 46 5.82 -14.55 8.00
N ALA A 47 4.72 -14.10 8.60
CA ALA A 47 3.82 -13.13 7.96
C ALA A 47 4.56 -11.84 7.57
N GLN A 48 5.42 -11.31 8.44
CA GLN A 48 6.24 -10.11 8.17
C GLN A 48 7.28 -10.34 7.06
N ASP A 49 7.93 -11.50 7.03
CA ASP A 49 8.90 -11.86 5.99
C ASP A 49 8.23 -11.97 4.60
N HIS A 50 7.02 -12.55 4.55
CA HIS A 50 6.21 -12.56 3.32
C HIS A 50 5.72 -11.16 2.94
N ALA A 51 5.25 -10.35 3.90
CA ALA A 51 4.83 -8.98 3.67
C ALA A 51 5.95 -8.14 3.04
N THR A 52 7.16 -8.26 3.59
CA THR A 52 8.33 -7.47 3.17
C THR A 52 8.74 -7.81 1.74
N ARG A 53 8.80 -9.11 1.41
CA ARG A 53 9.09 -9.57 0.05
C ARG A 53 8.01 -9.12 -0.93
N TRP A 54 6.74 -9.30 -0.58
CA TRP A 54 5.63 -8.90 -1.43
C TRP A 54 5.61 -7.38 -1.67
N LEU A 55 5.84 -6.57 -0.64
CA LEU A 55 5.89 -5.12 -0.76
C LEU A 55 7.04 -4.65 -1.65
N TRP A 56 8.19 -5.34 -1.58
CA TRP A 56 9.30 -5.06 -2.48
C TRP A 56 8.91 -5.34 -3.93
N THR A 57 8.35 -6.51 -4.24
CA THR A 57 7.86 -6.84 -5.60
C THR A 57 6.78 -5.86 -6.06
N TYR A 58 5.80 -5.54 -5.21
CA TYR A 58 4.73 -4.59 -5.53
C TYR A 58 5.27 -3.21 -5.94
N ASN A 59 6.30 -2.71 -5.25
CA ASN A 59 6.86 -1.39 -5.51
C ASN A 59 7.89 -1.37 -6.65
N ASN A 60 8.68 -2.43 -6.81
CA ASN A 60 9.83 -2.44 -7.71
C ASN A 60 9.55 -3.14 -9.04
N GLU A 61 8.64 -4.11 -9.08
CA GLU A 61 8.46 -5.01 -10.24
C GLU A 61 7.04 -4.94 -10.81
N ARG A 62 6.01 -4.78 -9.97
CA ARG A 62 4.61 -4.84 -10.41
C ARG A 62 4.23 -3.59 -11.24
N PRO A 63 3.85 -3.76 -12.51
CA PRO A 63 3.29 -2.68 -13.32
C PRO A 63 1.96 -2.19 -12.74
N ASN A 64 1.74 -0.88 -12.70
CA ASN A 64 0.47 -0.30 -12.26
C ASN A 64 -0.16 0.56 -13.37
N MET A 65 -1.24 0.04 -13.95
CA MET A 65 -1.94 0.69 -15.06
C MET A 65 -2.53 2.07 -14.70
N ALA A 66 -2.87 2.31 -13.42
CA ALA A 66 -3.39 3.61 -12.99
C ALA A 66 -2.33 4.72 -13.06
N ILE A 67 -1.05 4.38 -13.19
CA ILE A 67 0.07 5.31 -13.29
C ILE A 67 0.84 5.14 -14.61
N GLY A 68 0.20 4.62 -15.65
CA GLY A 68 0.81 4.47 -16.98
C GLY A 68 1.58 3.18 -17.18
N GLY A 69 1.31 2.13 -16.40
CA GLY A 69 1.92 0.81 -16.57
C GLY A 69 3.35 0.71 -16.05
N VAL A 70 3.87 1.75 -15.39
CA VAL A 70 5.18 1.70 -14.72
C VAL A 70 5.03 1.19 -13.28
N THR A 71 6.15 0.86 -12.65
CA THR A 71 6.15 0.45 -11.24
C THR A 71 5.99 1.66 -10.31
N PRO A 72 5.42 1.48 -9.10
CA PRO A 72 5.28 2.58 -8.15
C PRO A 72 6.59 3.31 -7.85
N LYS A 73 7.71 2.59 -7.75
CA LYS A 73 9.02 3.19 -7.51
C LYS A 73 9.48 4.05 -8.69
N MET A 74 9.30 3.61 -9.93
CA MET A 74 9.64 4.43 -11.10
C MET A 74 8.85 5.73 -11.12
N LYS A 75 7.55 5.67 -10.80
CA LYS A 75 6.70 6.86 -10.73
C LYS A 75 7.17 7.83 -9.62
N LEU A 76 7.59 7.30 -8.48
CA LEU A 76 8.13 8.11 -7.38
C LEU A 76 9.44 8.79 -7.77
N THR A 77 10.38 8.05 -8.38
CA THR A 77 11.66 8.62 -8.84
C THR A 77 11.46 9.70 -9.89
N ALA A 78 10.49 9.55 -10.79
CA ALA A 78 10.18 10.56 -11.82
C ALA A 78 9.47 11.81 -11.27
N ALA A 79 8.95 11.76 -10.04
CA ALA A 79 8.29 12.89 -9.38
C ALA A 79 9.22 13.67 -8.43
N ALA A 80 10.45 13.17 -8.23
CA ALA A 80 11.52 13.82 -7.47
C ALA A 80 12.36 14.69 -8.39
#